data_AF-A0A5B7TQN5-F1
#
_entry.id   AF-A0A5B7TQN5-F1
#
_cell.length_a   1.000
_cell.length_b   1.000
_cell.length_c   1.000
_cell.angle_alpha   90.00
_cell.angle_beta   90.00
_cell.angle_gamma   90.00
#
_symmetry.space_group_name_H-M   'P 1'
#
loop_
_entity.id
_entity.type
_entity.pdbx_description
1 polymer ?
#
loop_
_entity_poly.entity_id
_entity_poly.type
_entity_poly.pdbx_seq_one_letter_code
_entity_poly.pdbx_strand_id
1 'polypeptide(L)'
;MRGGIYFFGVVFTFFLTSCSWLTSDVEIKKQTYFVEVIDSVQTNQSKKIITEVYSQLQNKEFVLSLEKNDWNGILPYNAEVDLSDLSEYYPEIHVFKAIKSDSDIREYMVKIELVYNKLLADNIPNFNVKMYLRNADNKSWKQFVNPGNFRFNTEYYKENEQAEWIKRIIVGLTFK
;
A
#
# COMPACT_ATOMS: atom_id res chain seq x y z
N MET A 1 40.31 35.80 67.72
CA MET A 1 38.84 35.75 67.90
C MET A 1 38.26 35.44 66.53
N ARG A 2 37.93 34.16 66.23
CA ARG A 2 36.57 33.54 66.36
C ARG A 2 35.51 34.46 65.73
N GLY A 3 34.74 34.12 64.70
CA GLY A 3 34.49 32.92 63.88
C GLY A 3 33.60 33.39 62.70
N GLY A 4 33.10 32.57 61.78
CA GLY A 4 33.10 31.13 61.62
C GLY A 4 32.59 30.82 60.21
N ILE A 5 33.00 29.65 59.71
CA ILE A 5 32.52 29.02 58.49
C ILE A 5 31.12 28.46 58.76
N TYR A 6 30.17 28.68 57.86
CA TYR A 6 28.97 27.84 57.78
C TYR A 6 28.78 27.37 56.34
N PHE A 7 29.07 26.09 56.17
CA PHE A 7 28.81 25.24 55.03
C PHE A 7 27.59 24.38 55.42
N PHE A 8 26.40 24.60 54.87
CA PHE A 8 25.23 23.71 54.91
C PHE A 8 24.15 24.36 54.01
N GLY A 9 23.51 23.71 53.05
CA GLY A 9 23.53 22.33 52.67
C GLY A 9 23.08 22.16 51.22
N VAL A 10 23.48 21.02 50.69
CA VAL A 10 23.07 20.43 49.43
C VAL A 10 21.53 20.36 49.39
N VAL A 11 20.89 21.13 48.51
CA VAL A 11 19.54 20.80 48.04
C VAL A 11 19.70 20.20 46.66
N PHE A 12 20.02 18.92 46.68
CA PHE A 12 19.85 18.00 45.57
C PHE A 12 18.33 17.89 45.37
N THR A 13 17.75 18.72 44.51
CA THR A 13 16.40 18.50 44.03
C THR A 13 16.44 17.31 43.07
N PHE A 14 16.28 16.12 43.67
CA PHE A 14 15.65 14.97 43.04
C PHE A 14 14.28 15.42 42.51
N PHE A 15 14.24 15.90 41.26
CA PHE A 15 13.01 15.83 40.49
C PHE A 15 12.89 14.41 39.94
N LEU A 16 12.23 13.62 40.77
CA LEU A 16 11.58 12.37 40.47
C LEU A 16 10.98 12.38 39.05
N THR A 17 11.49 11.45 38.23
CA THR A 17 10.69 10.57 37.40
C THR A 17 9.45 11.20 36.75
N SER A 18 9.67 11.89 35.63
CA SER A 18 8.83 11.66 34.48
C SER A 18 9.69 11.07 33.37
N CYS A 19 9.97 9.76 33.48
CA CYS A 19 9.83 8.92 32.30
C CYS A 19 8.36 9.03 31.86
N SER A 20 7.99 10.19 31.29
CA SER A 20 7.00 10.17 30.24
C SER A 20 7.60 9.21 29.23
N TRP A 21 7.05 8.01 29.16
CA TRP A 21 7.14 7.23 27.95
C TRP A 21 6.87 8.23 26.83
N LEU A 22 7.92 8.59 26.10
CA LEU A 22 7.74 8.88 24.69
C LEU A 22 7.20 7.57 24.15
N THR A 23 5.89 7.37 24.26
CA THR A 23 5.13 6.85 23.13
C THR A 23 5.44 7.85 22.03
N SER A 24 6.56 7.64 21.34
CA SER A 24 6.66 8.09 19.97
C SER A 24 5.43 7.46 19.34
N ASP A 25 4.39 8.24 19.09
CA ASP A 25 3.38 7.86 18.12
C ASP A 25 4.20 7.53 16.88
N VAL A 26 4.42 6.23 16.66
CA VAL A 26 5.16 5.76 15.49
C VAL A 26 4.26 6.18 14.35
N GLU A 27 4.63 7.27 13.67
CA GLU A 27 3.86 7.78 12.55
C GLU A 27 4.00 6.75 11.43
N ILE A 28 2.99 5.88 11.33
CA ILE A 28 2.98 4.81 10.34
C ILE A 28 2.87 5.43 8.97
N LYS A 29 3.92 5.22 8.18
CA LYS A 29 4.02 5.82 6.86
C LYS A 29 2.93 5.26 5.96
N LYS A 30 2.19 6.15 5.31
CA LYS A 30 1.20 5.80 4.28
C LYS A 30 1.82 5.96 2.90
N GLN A 31 1.84 4.88 2.12
CA GLN A 31 2.25 4.91 0.72
C GLN A 31 1.02 4.86 -0.18
N THR A 32 0.84 5.87 -1.04
CA THR A 32 -0.32 5.93 -1.95
C THR A 32 0.04 5.38 -3.33
N TYR A 33 -0.79 4.46 -3.82
CA TYR A 33 -0.73 3.89 -5.16
C TYR A 33 -1.95 4.29 -5.97
N PHE A 34 -1.73 4.72 -7.21
CA PHE A 34 -2.79 5.11 -8.14
C PHE A 34 -3.06 3.97 -9.11
N VAL A 35 -4.30 3.50 -9.17
CA VAL A 35 -4.69 2.39 -10.04
C VAL A 35 -5.34 2.95 -11.30
N GLU A 36 -4.82 2.54 -12.45
CA GLU A 36 -5.38 2.76 -13.77
C GLU A 36 -5.65 1.41 -14.43
N VAL A 37 -6.84 1.23 -14.99
CA VAL A 37 -7.22 -0.01 -15.66
C VAL A 37 -7.59 0.27 -17.11
N ILE A 38 -6.86 -0.35 -18.02
CA ILE A 38 -7.03 -0.28 -19.48
C ILE A 38 -7.80 -1.54 -19.94
N ASP A 39 -9.04 -1.35 -20.37
CA ASP A 39 -9.85 -2.42 -20.95
C ASP A 39 -9.55 -2.58 -22.45
N SER A 40 -8.74 -3.58 -22.83
CA SER A 40 -8.46 -3.85 -24.25
C SER A 40 -9.50 -4.76 -24.91
N VAL A 41 -10.42 -5.33 -24.13
CA VAL A 41 -11.43 -6.31 -24.59
C VAL A 41 -12.76 -5.62 -24.87
N GLN A 42 -13.10 -4.60 -24.07
CA GLN A 42 -14.27 -3.73 -24.24
C GLN A 42 -15.61 -4.46 -24.22
N THR A 43 -15.73 -5.52 -23.40
CA THR A 43 -16.96 -6.31 -23.25
C THR A 43 -17.76 -5.89 -22.00
N ASN A 44 -19.02 -6.30 -21.90
CA ASN A 44 -19.80 -6.09 -20.68
C ASN A 44 -19.22 -6.83 -19.47
N GLN A 45 -18.62 -8.00 -19.70
CA GLN A 45 -17.97 -8.79 -18.66
C GLN A 45 -16.69 -8.10 -18.17
N SER A 46 -15.81 -7.66 -19.07
CA SER A 46 -14.59 -6.94 -18.69
C SER A 46 -14.92 -5.67 -17.91
N LYS A 47 -15.93 -4.90 -18.33
CA LYS A 47 -16.41 -3.73 -17.59
C LYS A 47 -16.85 -4.07 -16.17
N LYS A 48 -17.64 -5.14 -15.98
CA LYS A 48 -18.07 -5.59 -14.64
C LYS A 48 -16.88 -5.97 -13.75
N ILE A 49 -15.94 -6.75 -14.28
CA ILE A 49 -14.73 -7.15 -13.56
C ILE A 49 -13.92 -5.92 -13.15
N ILE A 50 -13.74 -4.96 -14.06
CA ILE A 50 -13.00 -3.72 -13.78
C ILE A 50 -13.70 -2.88 -12.72
N THR A 51 -15.02 -2.72 -12.81
CA THR A 51 -15.81 -2.03 -11.78
C THR A 51 -15.64 -2.68 -10.41
N GLU A 52 -15.65 -4.02 -10.37
CA GLU A 52 -15.46 -4.76 -9.12
C GLU A 52 -14.02 -4.65 -8.59
N VAL A 53 -12.99 -4.69 -9.45
CA VAL A 53 -11.60 -4.43 -9.05
C VAL A 53 -11.46 -3.04 -8.43
N TYR A 54 -12.06 -2.02 -9.03
CA TYR A 54 -12.06 -0.67 -8.46
C TYR A 54 -12.81 -0.59 -7.14
N SER A 55 -13.97 -1.24 -7.00
CA SER A 55 -14.74 -1.23 -5.75
C SER A 55 -13.96 -1.85 -4.59
N GLN A 56 -13.15 -2.87 -4.88
CA GLN A 56 -12.32 -3.58 -3.91
C GLN A 56 -10.99 -2.88 -3.57
N LEU A 57 -10.52 -1.94 -4.41
CA LEU A 57 -9.25 -1.23 -4.20
C LEU A 57 -9.45 0.23 -3.77
N GLN A 58 -10.41 0.94 -4.34
CA GLN A 58 -10.48 2.39 -4.22
C GLN A 58 -10.80 2.84 -2.78
N ASN A 59 -9.94 3.71 -2.26
CA ASN A 59 -9.97 4.20 -0.88
C ASN A 59 -9.92 3.07 0.16
N LYS A 60 -9.34 1.93 -0.22
CA LYS A 60 -9.01 0.83 0.69
C LYS A 60 -7.54 0.92 1.07
N GLU A 61 -7.27 0.52 2.30
CA GLU A 61 -5.95 0.50 2.90
C GLU A 61 -5.60 -0.96 3.17
N PHE A 62 -4.34 -1.33 2.95
CA PHE A 62 -3.84 -2.68 3.16
C PHE A 62 -2.52 -2.64 3.92
N VAL A 63 -2.26 -3.71 4.66
CA VAL A 63 -1.05 -3.91 5.45
C VAL A 63 -0.56 -5.34 5.33
N LEU A 64 0.72 -5.56 5.61
CA LEU A 64 1.33 -6.89 5.70
C LEU A 64 1.59 -7.24 7.18
N SER A 65 0.96 -8.30 7.65
CA SER A 65 1.14 -8.81 9.02
C SER A 65 2.47 -9.57 9.19
N LEU A 66 3.06 -9.46 10.38
CA LEU A 66 4.25 -10.21 10.83
C LEU A 66 4.05 -11.72 10.84
N GLU A 67 2.84 -12.20 11.17
CA GLU A 67 2.58 -13.64 11.31
C GLU A 67 2.81 -14.39 9.99
N LYS A 68 2.61 -13.69 8.86
CA LYS A 68 2.77 -14.24 7.51
C LYS A 68 3.34 -13.17 6.58
N ASN A 69 4.66 -13.14 6.41
CA ASN A 69 5.34 -12.27 5.45
C ASN A 69 5.16 -12.72 3.96
N ASP A 70 4.01 -13.30 3.62
CA ASP A 70 3.66 -13.77 2.29
C ASP A 70 2.30 -13.19 1.84
N TRP A 71 1.81 -13.63 0.68
CA TRP A 71 0.53 -13.18 0.11
C TRP A 71 -0.67 -13.38 1.04
N ASN A 72 -0.58 -14.31 2.00
CA ASN A 72 -1.66 -14.62 2.92
C ASN A 72 -1.67 -13.72 4.16
N GLY A 73 -0.61 -12.95 4.41
CA GLY A 73 -0.57 -11.95 5.48
C GLY A 73 -0.96 -10.55 5.04
N ILE A 74 -1.35 -10.36 3.78
CA ILE A 74 -1.90 -9.09 3.30
C ILE A 74 -3.35 -8.98 3.78
N LEU A 75 -3.61 -8.00 4.63
CA LEU A 75 -4.91 -7.79 5.26
C LEU A 75 -5.46 -6.40 4.93
N PRO A 76 -6.78 -6.24 4.78
CA PRO A 76 -7.40 -4.92 4.77
C PRO A 76 -7.10 -4.23 6.11
N TYR A 77 -6.58 -3.01 6.04
CA TYR A 77 -6.40 -2.20 7.24
C TYR A 77 -7.76 -1.61 7.65
N ASN A 78 -8.13 -1.88 8.90
CA ASN A 78 -9.22 -1.22 9.60
C ASN A 78 -8.68 -0.78 10.98
N ALA A 79 -9.43 0.06 11.70
CA ALA A 79 -9.01 0.58 13.00
C ALA A 79 -8.83 -0.50 14.09
N GLU A 80 -9.16 -1.77 13.79
CA GLU A 80 -9.03 -2.91 14.70
C GLU A 80 -7.73 -3.70 14.48
N VAL A 81 -6.97 -3.41 13.41
CA VAL A 81 -5.67 -4.04 13.18
C VAL A 81 -4.67 -3.50 14.19
N ASP A 82 -4.09 -4.38 15.01
CA ASP A 82 -2.99 -4.02 15.88
C ASP A 82 -1.76 -3.70 15.02
N LEU A 83 -1.34 -2.44 15.10
CA LEU A 83 -0.23 -1.91 14.33
C LEU A 83 1.13 -2.44 14.82
N SER A 84 1.18 -3.01 16.03
CA SER A 84 2.36 -3.73 16.52
C SER A 84 2.59 -5.06 15.78
N ASP A 85 1.57 -5.58 15.10
CA ASP A 85 1.65 -6.80 14.30
C ASP A 85 2.08 -6.56 12.84
N LEU A 86 2.50 -5.34 12.49
CA LEU A 86 2.97 -5.02 11.13
C LEU A 86 4.39 -5.51 10.87
N SER A 87 4.60 -6.06 9.67
CA SER A 87 5.90 -6.58 9.25
C SER A 87 7.02 -5.56 9.46
N GLU A 88 8.08 -5.92 10.19
CA GLU A 88 9.26 -5.07 10.41
C GLU A 88 9.91 -4.62 9.09
N TYR A 89 9.73 -5.41 8.03
CA TYR A 89 10.24 -5.13 6.69
C TYR A 89 9.34 -4.20 5.85
N TYR A 90 8.04 -4.16 6.16
CA TYR A 90 7.06 -3.35 5.43
C TYR A 90 6.11 -2.65 6.42
N PRO A 91 6.60 -1.72 7.26
CA PRO A 91 5.81 -1.05 8.28
C PRO A 91 4.92 0.06 7.70
N GLU A 92 4.46 -0.10 6.44
CA GLU A 92 3.74 0.92 5.70
C GLU A 92 2.30 0.49 5.42
N ILE A 93 1.37 1.45 5.51
CA ILE A 93 -0.01 1.25 5.07
C ILE A 93 -0.09 1.61 3.58
N HIS A 94 -0.51 0.66 2.76
CA HIS A 94 -0.64 0.85 1.32
C HIS A 94 -2.06 1.29 0.97
N VAL A 95 -2.20 2.49 0.44
CA VAL A 95 -3.48 3.13 0.14
C VAL A 95 -3.70 3.18 -1.36
N PHE A 96 -4.84 2.71 -1.84
CA PHE A 96 -5.14 2.67 -3.27
C PHE A 96 -6.17 3.73 -3.66
N LYS A 97 -5.84 4.55 -4.66
CA LYS A 97 -6.72 5.62 -5.15
C LYS A 97 -6.90 5.51 -6.67
N ALA A 98 -8.03 6.00 -7.16
CA ALA A 98 -8.20 6.23 -8.59
C ALA A 98 -7.37 7.44 -9.03
N ILE A 99 -6.79 7.37 -10.22
CA ILE A 99 -6.15 8.54 -10.84
C ILE A 99 -7.22 9.55 -11.24
N LYS A 100 -7.17 10.78 -10.70
CA LYS A 100 -8.21 11.80 -10.93
C LYS A 100 -7.92 12.70 -12.13
N SER A 101 -6.67 13.12 -12.33
CA SER A 101 -6.18 13.83 -13.52
C SER A 101 -4.65 14.01 -13.44
N ASP A 102 -3.99 14.23 -14.59
CA ASP A 102 -2.55 14.50 -14.66
C ASP A 102 -2.12 15.88 -14.11
N SER A 103 -3.09 16.78 -13.85
CA SER A 103 -2.85 18.20 -13.52
C SER A 103 -2.52 18.46 -12.05
N ASP A 104 -2.81 17.53 -11.14
CA ASP A 104 -2.73 17.76 -9.68
C ASP A 104 -1.47 17.18 -9.04
N ILE A 105 -0.48 16.81 -9.86
CA ILE A 105 0.66 15.98 -9.45
C ILE A 105 1.84 16.87 -9.03
N ARG A 106 2.07 17.00 -7.72
CA ARG A 106 3.18 17.78 -7.14
C ARG A 106 4.26 16.94 -6.45
N GLU A 107 4.05 15.63 -6.33
CA GLU A 107 4.86 14.73 -5.48
C GLU A 107 5.24 13.43 -6.20
N TYR A 108 6.05 12.60 -5.52
CA TYR A 108 6.33 11.24 -5.93
C TYR A 108 5.04 10.40 -6.00
N MET A 109 4.79 9.78 -7.14
CA MET A 109 3.62 8.94 -7.35
C MET A 109 4.02 7.58 -7.91
N VAL A 110 3.31 6.55 -7.46
CA VAL A 110 3.35 5.22 -8.05
C VAL A 110 2.01 4.96 -8.73
N LYS A 111 2.04 4.71 -10.04
CA LYS A 111 0.89 4.27 -10.83
C LYS A 111 0.99 2.78 -11.12
N ILE A 112 -0.10 2.06 -10.94
CA ILE A 112 -0.28 0.67 -11.33
C ILE A 112 -1.24 0.67 -12.52
N GLU A 113 -0.73 0.29 -13.68
CA GLU A 113 -1.51 0.11 -14.91
C GLU A 113 -1.84 -1.38 -15.05
N LEU A 114 -3.13 -1.71 -15.05
CA LEU A 114 -3.62 -3.03 -15.40
C LEU A 114 -4.16 -3.01 -16.82
N VAL A 115 -3.66 -3.88 -17.68
CA VAL A 115 -4.17 -4.06 -19.04
C VAL A 115 -4.94 -5.36 -19.10
N TYR A 116 -6.27 -5.31 -19.16
CA TYR A 116 -7.10 -6.49 -19.37
C TYR A 116 -7.09 -6.82 -20.86
N ASN A 117 -6.44 -7.93 -21.23
CA ASN A 117 -6.07 -8.20 -22.62
C ASN A 117 -7.16 -8.95 -23.36
N LYS A 118 -7.15 -8.82 -24.69
CA LYS A 118 -7.91 -9.69 -25.58
C LYS A 118 -7.55 -11.16 -25.31
N LEU A 119 -8.55 -12.02 -25.44
CA LEU A 119 -8.37 -13.45 -25.31
C LEU A 119 -7.33 -13.95 -26.33
N LEU A 120 -6.48 -14.87 -25.88
CA LEU A 120 -5.56 -15.60 -26.74
C LEU A 120 -6.30 -16.75 -27.43
N ALA A 121 -5.60 -17.52 -28.27
CA ALA A 121 -6.19 -18.62 -29.04
C ALA A 121 -6.87 -19.71 -28.19
N ASP A 122 -6.50 -19.82 -26.91
CA ASP A 122 -7.09 -20.75 -25.95
C ASP A 122 -8.25 -20.16 -25.14
N ASN A 123 -8.72 -18.96 -25.50
CA ASN A 123 -9.83 -18.25 -24.83
C ASN A 123 -9.64 -18.00 -23.32
N ILE A 124 -8.41 -18.16 -22.81
CA ILE A 124 -8.14 -17.92 -21.40
C ILE A 124 -8.00 -16.41 -21.15
N PRO A 125 -8.80 -15.83 -20.23
CA PRO A 125 -8.63 -14.44 -19.86
C PRO A 125 -7.22 -14.19 -19.30
N ASN A 126 -6.68 -13.01 -19.58
CA ASN A 126 -5.35 -12.65 -19.13
C ASN A 126 -5.22 -11.13 -19.00
N PHE A 127 -4.29 -10.70 -18.16
CA PHE A 127 -4.00 -9.28 -17.97
C PHE A 127 -2.51 -9.06 -17.75
N ASN A 128 -2.05 -7.85 -18.04
CA ASN A 128 -0.72 -7.40 -17.66
C ASN A 128 -0.81 -6.37 -16.54
N VAL A 129 0.22 -6.32 -15.70
CA VAL A 129 0.41 -5.24 -14.75
C VAL A 129 1.72 -4.53 -15.10
N LYS A 130 1.73 -3.21 -15.00
CA LYS A 130 2.95 -2.40 -15.09
C LYS A 130 2.92 -1.35 -14.00
N MET A 131 4.08 -1.04 -13.42
CA MET A 131 4.20 0.00 -12.41
C MET A 131 5.08 1.12 -12.93
N TYR A 132 4.61 2.35 -12.74
CA TYR A 132 5.27 3.56 -13.18
C TYR A 132 5.49 4.48 -11.99
N LEU A 133 6.63 5.17 -12.01
CA LEU A 133 6.94 6.24 -11.08
C LEU A 133 6.91 7.57 -11.83
N ARG A 134 6.46 8.61 -11.14
CA ARG A 134 6.57 10.00 -11.56
C ARG A 134 7.01 10.81 -10.36
N ASN A 135 7.89 11.78 -10.57
CA ASN A 135 8.34 12.68 -9.52
C ASN A 135 8.17 14.14 -9.97
N ALA A 136 8.38 15.08 -9.04
CA ALA A 136 8.20 16.50 -9.30
C ALA A 136 9.13 17.02 -10.43
N ASP A 137 10.34 16.48 -10.49
CA ASP A 137 11.38 16.89 -11.45
C ASP A 137 11.14 16.34 -12.86
N ASN A 138 10.51 15.16 -12.97
CA ASN A 138 10.20 14.50 -14.22
C ASN A 138 8.72 14.14 -14.28
N LYS A 139 7.97 15.00 -14.98
CA LYS A 139 6.53 14.86 -15.19
C LYS A 139 6.13 13.67 -16.09
N SER A 140 7.09 12.95 -16.67
CA SER A 140 6.80 11.75 -17.46
C SER A 140 6.70 10.51 -16.57
N TRP A 141 5.78 9.60 -16.92
CA TRP A 141 5.69 8.29 -16.28
C TRP A 141 6.87 7.42 -16.72
N LYS A 142 7.70 6.99 -15.76
CA LYS A 142 8.80 6.05 -16.00
C LYS A 142 8.42 4.68 -15.46
N GLN A 143 8.35 3.68 -16.34
CA GLN A 143 8.12 2.30 -15.92
C GLN A 143 9.30 1.82 -15.07
N PHE A 144 9.02 1.16 -13.93
CA PHE A 144 10.05 0.58 -13.08
C PHE A 144 9.79 -0.89 -12.72
N VAL A 145 8.55 -1.38 -12.83
CA VAL A 145 8.23 -2.82 -12.71
C VAL A 145 7.35 -3.26 -13.87
N ASN A 146 7.64 -4.43 -14.41
CA ASN A 146 6.78 -5.16 -15.34
C ASN A 146 6.75 -6.64 -14.92
N PRO A 147 5.83 -7.03 -14.02
CA PRO A 147 5.71 -8.40 -13.54
C PRO A 147 5.32 -9.42 -14.64
N GLY A 148 4.90 -8.93 -15.82
CA GLY A 148 4.57 -9.78 -16.96
C GLY A 148 3.07 -9.97 -17.17
N ASN A 149 2.71 -11.10 -17.77
CA ASN A 149 1.34 -11.47 -18.13
C ASN A 149 0.80 -12.51 -17.13
N PHE A 150 -0.36 -12.23 -16.59
CA PHE A 150 -1.08 -13.10 -15.67
C PHE A 150 -2.24 -13.75 -16.41
N ARG A 151 -2.38 -15.07 -16.26
CA ARG A 151 -3.41 -15.88 -16.90
C ARG A 151 -4.24 -16.58 -15.84
N PHE A 152 -5.56 -16.57 -16.00
CA PHE A 152 -6.42 -17.30 -15.10
C PHE A 152 -6.29 -18.81 -15.35
N ASN A 153 -6.10 -19.59 -14.29
CA ASN A 153 -5.85 -21.04 -14.42
C ASN A 153 -7.13 -21.85 -14.79
N THR A 154 -8.28 -21.20 -14.92
CA THR A 154 -9.53 -21.87 -15.33
C THR A 154 -10.41 -20.95 -16.17
N GLU A 155 -11.19 -21.52 -17.08
CA GLU A 155 -12.19 -20.83 -17.91
C GLU A 155 -13.45 -20.43 -17.13
N TYR A 156 -13.56 -20.78 -15.84
CA TYR A 156 -14.81 -20.73 -15.07
C TYR A 156 -14.79 -19.79 -13.87
N TYR A 157 -13.79 -18.94 -13.73
CA TYR A 157 -13.82 -17.94 -12.66
C TYR A 157 -14.98 -16.97 -12.90
N LYS A 158 -15.92 -16.92 -11.95
CA LYS A 158 -16.99 -15.91 -11.93
C LYS A 158 -16.36 -14.52 -11.91
N GLU A 159 -17.08 -13.48 -12.34
CA GLU A 159 -16.52 -12.12 -12.41
C GLU A 159 -15.88 -11.67 -11.09
N ASN A 160 -16.49 -12.01 -9.96
CA ASN A 160 -15.97 -11.68 -8.63
C ASN A 160 -14.67 -12.42 -8.30
N GLU A 161 -14.52 -13.67 -8.70
CA GLU A 161 -13.29 -14.43 -8.44
C GLU A 161 -12.14 -13.90 -9.30
N GLN A 162 -12.44 -13.46 -10.52
CA GLN A 162 -11.46 -12.79 -11.37
C GLN A 162 -11.01 -11.46 -10.75
N ALA A 163 -11.96 -10.66 -10.26
CA ALA A 163 -11.68 -9.41 -9.60
C ALA A 163 -10.86 -9.61 -8.31
N GLU A 164 -11.21 -10.60 -7.49
CA GLU A 164 -10.47 -10.98 -6.28
C GLU A 164 -9.02 -11.38 -6.59
N TRP A 165 -8.80 -12.15 -7.65
CA TRP A 165 -7.46 -12.55 -8.05
C TRP A 165 -6.64 -11.36 -8.56
N ILE A 166 -7.24 -10.50 -9.40
CA ILE A 166 -6.62 -9.26 -9.86
C ILE A 166 -6.23 -8.38 -8.67
N LYS A 167 -7.15 -8.16 -7.72
CA LYS A 167 -6.90 -7.38 -6.50
C LYS A 167 -5.70 -7.95 -5.74
N ARG A 168 -5.68 -9.26 -5.50
CA ARG A 168 -4.57 -9.93 -4.81
C ARG A 168 -3.26 -9.60 -5.50
N ILE A 169 -3.15 -9.82 -6.81
CA ILE A 169 -1.96 -9.50 -7.62
C ILE A 169 -1.55 -8.04 -7.46
N ILE A 170 -2.47 -7.09 -7.63
CA ILE A 170 -2.19 -5.65 -7.50
C ILE A 170 -1.62 -5.33 -6.11
N VAL A 171 -2.30 -5.76 -5.04
CA VAL A 171 -1.88 -5.44 -3.67
C VAL A 171 -0.55 -6.14 -3.35
N GLY A 172 -0.40 -7.42 -3.67
CA GLY A 172 0.84 -8.16 -3.37
C GLY A 172 2.07 -7.62 -4.09
N LEU A 173 1.91 -7.05 -5.29
CA LEU A 173 3.00 -6.37 -5.99
C LEU A 173 3.48 -5.09 -5.30
N THR A 174 2.67 -4.49 -4.43
CA THR A 174 3.09 -3.28 -3.70
C THR A 174 3.99 -3.59 -2.51
N PHE A 175 3.89 -4.78 -1.93
CA PHE A 175 4.67 -5.26 -0.78
C PHE A 175 5.91 -6.08 -1.15
N LYS A 176 6.35 -6.06 -2.41
CA LYS A 176 7.54 -6.78 -2.90
C LYS A 176 8.53 -5.83 -3.56
#